data_AF-A0A1H3HYA6-F1
#
_entry.id   AF-A0A1H3HYA6-F1
#
_cell.length_a   1.000
_cell.length_b   1.000
_cell.length_c   1.000
_cell.angle_alpha   90.00
_cell.angle_beta   90.00
_cell.angle_gamma   90.00
#
_symmetry.space_group_name_H-M   'P 1'
#
loop_
_entity.id
_entity.type
_entity.pdbx_description
1 polymer ?
#
loop_
_entity_poly.entity_id
_entity_poly.type
_entity_poly.pdbx_seq_one_letter_code
_entity_poly.pdbx_strand_id
1 'polypeptide(L)'
;MKGLITSQYNGQELSFSEQGWFNATQAASRFNKKPNDWLRLPDTQRYVDALIKREDQKSDTRLSRITDFVKTQKGNSKLFT
;
A
#
# COMPACT_ATOMS: atom_id res chain seq x y z
N MET A 1 2.55 -21.75 7.70
CA MET A 1 1.99 -21.52 6.34
C MET A 1 1.61 -20.07 6.26
N LYS A 2 1.98 -19.35 5.20
CA LYS A 2 1.65 -17.93 5.00
C LYS A 2 0.44 -17.85 4.08
N GLY A 3 -0.71 -17.43 4.61
CA GLY A 3 -1.99 -17.39 3.92
C GLY A 3 -2.25 -16.05 3.25
N LEU A 4 -2.62 -16.07 1.97
CA LEU A 4 -3.19 -14.91 1.31
C LEU A 4 -4.63 -14.74 1.79
N ILE A 5 -4.97 -13.58 2.34
CA ILE A 5 -6.33 -13.27 2.78
C ILE A 5 -7.02 -12.52 1.64
N THR A 6 -8.11 -13.07 1.10
CA THR A 6 -8.92 -12.39 0.07
C THR A 6 -10.14 -11.76 0.73
N SER A 7 -10.34 -10.45 0.51
CA SER A 7 -11.54 -9.71 0.97
C SER A 7 -12.25 -9.05 -0.20
N GLN A 8 -13.58 -8.95 -0.13
CA GLN A 8 -14.39 -8.30 -1.17
C GLN A 8 -14.60 -6.82 -0.83
N TYR A 9 -14.13 -5.93 -1.69
CA TYR A 9 -14.39 -4.49 -1.60
C TYR A 9 -15.11 -4.04 -2.87
N ASN A 10 -16.30 -3.45 -2.77
CA ASN A 10 -17.12 -3.04 -3.93
C ASN A 10 -17.32 -4.16 -4.99
N GLY A 11 -17.56 -5.40 -4.53
CA GLY A 11 -17.72 -6.57 -5.42
C GLY A 11 -16.43 -7.04 -6.09
N GLN A 12 -15.28 -6.57 -5.59
CA GLN A 12 -13.98 -6.77 -6.17
C GLN A 12 -13.02 -7.40 -5.15
N GLU A 13 -12.42 -8.53 -5.51
CA GLU A 13 -11.51 -9.26 -4.62
C GLU A 13 -10.20 -8.51 -4.44
N LEU A 14 -9.82 -8.17 -3.22
CA LEU A 14 -8.52 -7.59 -2.89
C LEU A 14 -7.74 -8.61 -2.08
N SER A 15 -6.49 -8.81 -2.46
CA SER A 15 -5.58 -9.71 -1.76
C SER A 15 -4.76 -8.95 -0.71
N PHE A 16 -4.70 -9.51 0.50
CA PHE A 16 -3.97 -9.00 1.64
C PHE A 16 -2.95 -10.02 2.14
N SER A 17 -1.81 -9.54 2.65
CA SER A 17 -0.90 -10.36 3.44
C SER A 17 -1.42 -10.54 4.87
N GLU A 18 -0.86 -11.50 5.61
CA GLU A 18 -1.21 -11.75 7.02
C GLU A 18 -0.96 -10.54 7.93
N GLN A 19 -0.03 -9.67 7.54
CA GLN A 19 0.27 -8.41 8.24
C GLN A 19 -0.67 -7.27 7.85
N GLY A 20 -1.69 -7.54 7.02
CA GLY A 20 -2.67 -6.54 6.58
C GLY A 20 -2.24 -5.69 5.38
N TRP A 21 -1.15 -6.04 4.69
CA TRP A 21 -0.72 -5.30 3.49
C TRP A 21 -1.56 -5.69 2.28
N PHE A 22 -2.18 -4.72 1.61
CA PHE A 22 -2.95 -4.98 0.39
C PHE A 22 -2.06 -4.90 -0.87
N ASN A 23 -2.41 -5.68 -1.90
CA ASN A 23 -1.72 -5.64 -3.18
C ASN A 23 -2.14 -4.42 -4.03
N ALA A 24 -1.38 -3.33 -3.94
CA ALA A 24 -1.64 -2.11 -4.68
C ALA A 24 -1.55 -2.27 -6.20
N THR A 25 -0.64 -3.12 -6.70
CA THR A 25 -0.50 -3.38 -8.16
C THR A 25 -1.76 -4.07 -8.70
N GLN A 26 -2.25 -5.10 -8.02
CA GLN A 26 -3.48 -5.80 -8.40
C GLN A 26 -4.68 -4.85 -8.41
N ALA A 27 -4.80 -3.99 -7.39
CA ALA A 27 -5.87 -3.01 -7.31
C ALA A 27 -5.78 -1.97 -8.45
N ALA A 28 -4.59 -1.42 -8.72
CA ALA A 28 -4.41 -0.35 -9.69
C ALA A 28 -4.62 -0.81 -11.15
N SER A 29 -4.25 -2.06 -11.46
CA SER A 29 -4.49 -2.67 -12.78
C SER A 29 -5.97 -2.63 -13.19
N ARG A 30 -6.90 -2.70 -12.23
CA ARG A 30 -8.36 -2.64 -12.51
C ARG A 30 -8.82 -1.29 -13.01
N PHE A 31 -8.12 -0.23 -12.61
CA PHE A 31 -8.40 1.14 -13.03
C PHE A 31 -7.53 1.57 -14.20
N ASN A 32 -6.72 0.66 -14.77
CA ASN A 32 -5.69 0.96 -15.77
C ASN A 32 -4.76 2.11 -15.35
N LYS A 33 -4.40 2.15 -14.06
CA LYS A 33 -3.53 3.16 -13.43
C LYS A 33 -2.31 2.52 -12.80
N LYS A 34 -1.28 3.32 -12.51
CA LYS A 34 -0.13 2.87 -11.72
C LYS A 34 -0.40 3.18 -10.23
N PRO A 35 0.02 2.32 -9.28
CA PRO A 35 -0.10 2.62 -7.85
C PRO A 35 0.53 3.97 -7.46
N ASN A 36 1.61 4.34 -8.12
CA ASN A 36 2.30 5.61 -7.92
C ASN A 36 1.43 6.83 -8.28
N ASP A 37 0.43 6.68 -9.15
CA ASP A 37 -0.50 7.76 -9.47
C ASP A 37 -1.39 8.11 -8.28
N TRP A 38 -1.75 7.11 -7.46
CA TRP A 38 -2.53 7.31 -6.23
C TRP A 38 -1.72 8.02 -5.15
N LEU A 39 -0.45 7.64 -4.98
CA LEU A 39 0.44 8.26 -3.99
C LEU A 39 0.73 9.74 -4.29
N ARG A 40 0.56 10.17 -5.53
CA ARG A 40 0.73 11.57 -5.95
C ARG A 40 -0.52 12.43 -5.75
N LEU A 41 -1.67 11.82 -5.42
CA LEU A 41 -2.89 12.58 -5.19
C LEU A 41 -2.74 13.45 -3.93
N PRO A 42 -3.14 14.74 -3.99
CA PRO A 42 -3.04 15.63 -2.84
C PRO A 42 -3.75 15.09 -1.59
N ASP A 43 -4.91 14.45 -1.77
CA ASP A 43 -5.70 13.88 -0.67
C ASP A 43 -5.01 12.66 -0.07
N THR A 44 -4.40 11.80 -0.90
CA THR A 44 -3.63 10.65 -0.42
C THR A 44 -2.42 11.10 0.39
N GLN A 45 -1.70 12.14 -0.07
CA GLN A 45 -0.59 12.70 0.69
C GLN A 45 -1.05 13.27 2.03
N ARG A 46 -2.16 14.03 2.05
CA ARG A 46 -2.75 14.58 3.29
C ARG A 46 -3.17 13.47 4.26
N TYR A 47 -3.74 12.38 3.75
CA TYR A 47 -4.15 11.25 4.56
C TYR A 47 -2.95 10.53 5.18
N VAL A 48 -1.90 10.26 4.39
CA VAL A 48 -0.65 9.67 4.89
C VAL A 48 0.00 10.57 5.94
N ASP A 49 0.03 11.89 5.72
CA ASP A 49 0.56 12.83 6.70
C ASP A 49 -0.23 12.80 8.02
N ALA A 50 -1.56 12.67 7.96
CA ALA A 50 -2.41 12.52 9.14
C ALA A 50 -2.15 11.20 9.88
N LEU A 51 -1.90 10.10 9.16
CA LEU A 51 -1.54 8.81 9.75
C LEU A 51 -0.17 8.86 10.45
N ILE A 52 0.84 9.45 9.81
CA ILE A 52 2.16 9.63 10.42
C ILE A 52 2.05 10.40 11.75
N LYS A 53 1.27 11.49 11.75
CA LYS A 53 1.03 12.29 12.96
C LYS A 53 0.31 11.49 14.05
N ARG A 54 -0.67 10.67 13.67
CA ARG A 54 -1.43 9.84 14.62
C ARG A 54 -0.56 8.78 15.27
N GLU A 55 0.27 8.09 14.50
CA GLU A 55 1.07 6.96 14.96
C GLU A 55 2.40 7.40 15.63
N ASP A 56 2.59 8.70 15.85
CA ASP A 56 3.84 9.34 16.35
C ASP A 56 5.09 8.82 15.63
N GLN A 57 4.94 8.43 14.36
CA GLN A 57 6.04 7.90 13.58
C GLN A 57 6.96 9.06 13.22
N LYS A 58 8.20 8.98 13.71
CA LYS A 58 9.25 9.89 13.26
C LYS A 58 9.52 9.59 11.81
N SER A 59 9.11 10.49 10.90
CA SER A 59 9.62 10.48 9.54
C SER A 59 11.12 10.65 9.63
N ASP A 60 11.86 9.55 9.51
CA ASP A 60 13.30 9.61 9.34
C ASP A 60 13.54 10.33 8.02
N THR A 61 13.95 11.59 8.10
CA THR A 61 14.17 12.48 6.94
C THR A 61 15.14 11.91 5.90
N ARG A 62 15.86 10.81 6.20
CA ARG A 62 16.71 10.05 5.27
C ARG A 62 15.96 8.97 4.48
N LEU A 63 14.78 8.56 4.90
CA LEU A 63 13.90 7.65 4.16
C LEU A 63 12.80 8.45 3.50
N SER A 64 12.35 8.04 2.31
CA SER A 64 11.16 8.65 1.71
C SER A 64 10.01 8.54 2.71
N ARG A 65 9.25 9.62 2.95
CA ARG A 65 8.12 9.77 3.92
C ARG A 65 7.03 8.67 3.87
N ILE A 66 7.18 7.72 2.97
CA ILE A 66 6.18 6.76 2.50
C ILE A 66 6.58 5.31 2.87
N THR A 67 7.78 5.05 3.42
CA THR A 67 8.28 3.67 3.63
C THR A 67 7.47 2.84 4.63
N ASP A 68 6.88 3.47 5.65
CA ASP A 68 6.22 2.73 6.74
C ASP A 68 4.78 2.32 6.39
N PHE A 69 4.14 3.07 5.49
CA PHE A 69 2.77 2.82 5.01
C PHE A 69 2.70 2.31 3.57
N VAL A 70 3.83 2.30 2.84
CA VAL A 70 3.92 1.75 1.49
C VAL A 70 5.26 1.03 1.33
N LYS A 71 5.16 -0.25 0.99
CA LYS A 71 6.31 -1.08 0.66
C LYS A 71 6.35 -1.29 -0.85
N THR A 72 7.46 -0.96 -1.47
CA THR A 72 7.70 -1.27 -2.88
C THR A 72 8.40 -2.61 -3.00
N GLN A 73 7.87 -3.49 -3.84
CA GLN A 73 8.50 -4.75 -4.18
C GLN A 73 8.70 -4.84 -5.69
N LYS A 74 9.85 -5.35 -6.14
CA LYS A 74 10.16 -5.50 -7.57
C LYS A 74 9.22 -6.54 -8.19
N GLY A 75 8.60 -6.21 -9.33
CA GLY A 75 7.81 -7.17 -10.11
C GLY A 75 8.65 -8.41 -10.45
N ASN A 76 8.07 -9.60 -10.24
CA ASN A 76 8.72 -10.94 -10.31
C ASN A 76 9.40 -11.46 -9.01
N SER A 77 9.22 -10.79 -7.87
CA SER A 77 9.54 -11.42 -6.58
C SER A 77 8.43 -12.37 -6.14
N LYS A 78 8.75 -13.64 -5.88
CA LYS A 78 7.81 -14.69 -5.40
C LYS A 78 7.30 -14.50 -3.97
N LEU A 79 7.42 -13.30 -3.41
CA LEU A 79 7.27 -13.03 -1.98
C LEU A 79 6.25 -11.92 -1.74
N PHE A 80 5.02 -12.05 -2.25
CA PHE A 80 3.91 -11.40 -1.56
C PHE A 80 3.65 -12.26 -0.32
N THR A 81 4.24 -11.84 0.79
CA THR A 81 4.31 -12.57 2.05
C THR A 81 4.05 -11.60 3.18
#